data_AF-A0A815D0R2-F1
#
_entry.id   AF-A0A815D0R2-F1
#
_cell.length_a   1.000
_cell.length_b   1.000
_cell.length_c   1.000
_cell.angle_alpha   90.00
_cell.angle_beta   90.00
_cell.angle_gamma   90.00
#
_symmetry.space_group_name_H-M   'P 1'
#
loop_
_entity.id
_entity.type
_entity.pdbx_description
1 polymer ?
#
loop_
_entity_poly.entity_id
_entity_poly.type
_entity_poly.pdbx_seq_one_letter_code
_entity_poly.pdbx_strand_id
1 'polypeptide(L)'
;MSSPSILLDHNQYWSLIIYPNGKDLHTDFYFSVMFNLNKGAPQLIGYNLFVELIHRHHDDSKHNYVLKSNRWFKEGQSNGFDQHYKLNNLSIDEFLNPEKDSIKFRFKLRPLSIFEERKLFQWQIESDNENKTKQNQAMKKIEDELANLRQDDRKRRQIIKDQQTEIQKMERYNSKFKRKRTQSNGDSRDDLNNQEDRRFNDVNIVNRNFSDAFKRCLRRNNALCTYNIE
;
A
#
# COMPACT_ATOMS: atom_id res chain seq x y z
N MET A 1 -5.81 -8.86 25.64
CA MET A 1 -5.93 -9.40 24.27
C MET A 1 -6.39 -8.29 23.34
N SER A 2 -5.82 -8.17 22.13
CA SER A 2 -6.24 -7.16 21.14
C SER A 2 -6.96 -7.83 19.97
N SER A 3 -8.07 -7.25 19.52
CA SER A 3 -8.72 -7.64 18.27
C SER A 3 -7.88 -7.17 17.07
N PRO A 4 -8.11 -7.75 15.88
CA PRO A 4 -7.64 -7.18 14.64
C PRO A 4 -8.14 -5.74 14.46
N SER A 5 -7.41 -4.96 13.67
CA SER A 5 -7.84 -3.64 13.23
C SER A 5 -8.99 -3.77 12.24
N ILE A 6 -10.08 -3.08 12.52
CA ILE A 6 -11.30 -3.07 11.72
C ILE A 6 -11.47 -1.65 11.17
N LEU A 7 -11.74 -1.57 9.86
CA LEU A 7 -12.06 -0.32 9.21
C LEU A 7 -13.48 0.08 9.62
N LEU A 8 -13.62 1.12 10.43
CA LEU A 8 -14.91 1.65 10.84
C LEU A 8 -14.98 3.11 10.42
N ASP A 9 -15.88 3.41 9.50
CA ASP A 9 -16.28 4.75 9.05
C ASP A 9 -15.14 5.68 8.58
N HIS A 10 -15.37 6.47 7.53
CA HIS A 10 -14.44 7.53 7.09
C HIS A 10 -12.93 7.16 7.03
N ASN A 11 -12.61 5.92 6.60
CA ASN A 11 -11.23 5.41 6.49
C ASN A 11 -10.44 5.33 7.81
N GLN A 12 -11.11 5.14 8.95
CA GLN A 12 -10.48 4.97 10.26
C GLN A 12 -10.32 3.51 10.66
N TYR A 13 -9.19 3.18 11.28
CA TYR A 13 -8.89 1.83 11.74
C TYR A 13 -8.97 1.76 13.26
N TRP A 14 -9.80 0.85 13.76
CA TRP A 14 -10.08 0.67 15.17
C TRP A 14 -9.71 -0.73 15.62
N SER A 15 -9.27 -0.88 16.86
CA SER A 15 -9.09 -2.19 17.49
C SER A 15 -9.67 -2.17 18.90
N LEU A 16 -10.18 -3.31 19.33
CA LEU A 16 -10.70 -3.52 20.67
C LEU A 16 -9.62 -4.22 21.50
N ILE A 17 -9.31 -3.68 22.67
CA ILE A 17 -8.38 -4.27 23.62
C ILE A 17 -9.18 -4.65 24.86
N ILE A 18 -9.17 -5.95 25.17
CA ILE A 18 -9.86 -6.50 26.34
C ILE A 18 -8.82 -6.90 27.37
N TYR A 19 -9.04 -6.48 28.61
CA TYR A 19 -8.26 -6.86 29.78
C TYR A 19 -9.14 -7.75 30.67
N PRO A 20 -8.97 -9.09 30.61
CA PRO A 20 -9.85 -10.01 31.33
C PRO A 20 -9.82 -9.82 32.85
N ASN A 21 -8.71 -9.37 33.42
CA ASN A 21 -8.54 -9.20 34.88
C ASN A 21 -8.35 -7.73 35.26
N GLY A 22 -9.08 -6.85 34.58
CA GLY A 22 -8.91 -5.41 34.73
C GLY A 22 -7.66 -4.88 34.01
N LYS A 23 -7.70 -3.59 33.70
CA LYS A 23 -6.58 -2.86 33.08
C LYS A 23 -5.53 -2.48 34.13
N ASP A 24 -5.96 -2.25 35.35
CA ASP A 24 -5.12 -1.83 36.48
C ASP A 24 -5.52 -2.58 37.76
N LEU A 25 -4.75 -2.37 38.83
CA LEU A 25 -4.97 -3.04 40.12
C LEU A 25 -6.30 -2.66 40.79
N HIS A 26 -6.95 -1.56 40.37
CA HIS A 26 -8.23 -1.12 40.93
C HIS A 26 -9.43 -1.76 40.23
N THR A 27 -9.18 -2.54 39.17
CA THR A 27 -10.21 -3.13 38.30
C THR A 27 -10.12 -4.64 38.19
N ASP A 28 -9.37 -5.29 39.08
CA ASP A 28 -9.13 -6.74 39.12
C ASP A 28 -10.40 -7.61 39.22
N PHE A 29 -11.49 -7.09 39.79
CA PHE A 29 -12.80 -7.77 39.83
C PHE A 29 -13.68 -7.56 38.60
N TYR A 30 -13.20 -6.80 37.62
CA TYR A 30 -13.90 -6.47 36.39
C TYR A 30 -13.05 -6.87 35.19
N PHE A 31 -13.64 -7.10 34.03
CA PHE A 31 -12.85 -6.97 32.80
C PHE A 31 -13.00 -5.55 32.25
N SER A 32 -11.92 -5.04 31.69
CA SER A 32 -11.88 -3.73 31.04
C SER A 32 -11.95 -3.88 29.53
N VAL A 33 -12.65 -2.96 28.88
CA VAL A 33 -12.78 -2.91 27.42
C VAL A 33 -12.33 -1.56 26.92
N MET A 34 -11.29 -1.55 26.10
CA MET A 34 -10.69 -0.34 25.56
C MET A 34 -10.80 -0.36 24.03
N PHE A 35 -10.99 0.81 23.46
CA PHE A 35 -10.92 1.03 22.03
C PHE A 35 -9.60 1.73 21.72
N ASN A 36 -8.95 1.34 20.64
CA ASN A 36 -7.73 1.96 20.16
C ASN A 36 -7.93 2.43 18.72
N LEU A 37 -7.77 3.74 18.51
CA LEU A 37 -7.83 4.36 17.18
C LEU A 37 -6.46 4.23 16.53
N ASN A 38 -6.23 3.16 15.77
CA ASN A 38 -4.94 2.85 15.15
C ASN A 38 -4.55 3.85 14.06
N LYS A 39 -5.54 4.27 13.26
CA LYS A 39 -5.35 5.23 12.17
C LYS A 39 -6.61 6.07 12.02
N GLY A 40 -6.46 7.38 11.96
CA GLY A 40 -7.58 8.30 11.85
C GLY A 40 -7.15 9.75 11.87
N ALA A 41 -8.07 10.64 12.24
CA ALA A 41 -7.75 12.06 12.31
C ALA A 41 -6.72 12.34 13.44
N PRO A 42 -5.73 13.21 13.20
CA PRO A 42 -4.71 13.59 14.19
C PRO A 42 -5.27 14.56 15.25
N GLN A 43 -6.45 15.11 15.00
CA GLN A 43 -7.17 15.98 15.93
C GLN A 43 -8.06 15.16 16.87
N LEU A 44 -8.32 15.72 18.05
CA LEU A 44 -9.18 15.09 19.04
C LEU A 44 -10.65 15.18 18.58
N ILE A 45 -11.27 14.02 18.31
CA ILE A 45 -12.68 13.90 17.88
C ILE A 45 -13.44 13.06 18.92
N GLY A 46 -14.67 13.47 19.24
CA GLY A 46 -15.55 12.72 20.13
C GLY A 46 -16.22 11.59 19.35
N TYR A 47 -16.25 10.39 19.94
CA TYR A 47 -16.93 9.23 19.40
C TYR A 47 -17.87 8.68 20.45
N ASN A 48 -19.06 8.29 20.02
CA ASN A 48 -19.99 7.58 20.89
C ASN A 48 -19.79 6.08 20.71
N LEU A 49 -19.21 5.45 21.73
CA LEU A 49 -18.89 4.04 21.76
C LEU A 49 -20.04 3.25 22.35
N PHE A 50 -20.29 2.08 21.76
CA PHE A 50 -21.25 1.10 22.22
C PHE A 50 -20.53 -0.23 22.35
N VAL A 51 -20.54 -0.80 23.55
CA VAL A 51 -20.10 -2.17 23.81
C VAL A 51 -21.29 -2.93 24.34
N GLU A 52 -21.57 -4.05 23.69
CA GLU A 52 -22.62 -4.98 24.05
C GLU A 52 -21.97 -6.33 24.37
N LEU A 53 -22.23 -6.81 25.57
CA LEU A 53 -21.91 -8.17 25.99
C LEU A 53 -23.13 -9.05 25.68
N ILE A 54 -22.94 -10.04 24.80
CA ILE A 54 -24.03 -10.81 24.21
C ILE A 54 -24.35 -12.00 25.12
N HIS A 55 -25.63 -12.14 25.47
CA HIS A 55 -26.12 -13.27 26.25
C HIS A 55 -25.96 -14.58 25.47
N ARG A 56 -25.52 -15.68 26.11
CA ARG A 56 -25.17 -16.90 25.36
C ARG A 56 -26.36 -17.56 24.66
N HIS A 57 -27.55 -17.44 25.23
CA HIS A 57 -28.78 -18.09 24.76
C HIS A 57 -29.67 -17.17 23.92
N HIS A 58 -29.46 -15.86 24.00
CA HIS A 58 -30.31 -14.85 23.37
C HIS A 58 -29.40 -13.84 22.66
N ASP A 59 -29.55 -13.66 21.35
CA ASP A 59 -28.85 -12.61 20.63
C ASP A 59 -29.63 -11.27 20.65
N ASP A 60 -30.70 -11.24 21.44
CA ASP A 60 -31.64 -10.15 21.49
C ASP A 60 -31.11 -9.05 22.42
N SER A 61 -31.21 -7.79 21.97
CA SER A 61 -30.74 -6.61 22.72
C SER A 61 -31.37 -6.42 24.10
N LYS A 62 -32.43 -7.16 24.43
CA LYS A 62 -33.10 -7.12 25.74
C LYS A 62 -32.33 -7.84 26.85
N HIS A 63 -31.59 -8.90 26.51
CA HIS A 63 -30.84 -9.71 27.47
C HIS A 63 -29.36 -9.36 27.48
N ASN A 64 -28.90 -8.65 26.45
CA ASN A 64 -27.52 -8.22 26.34
C ASN A 64 -27.22 -7.06 27.31
N TYR A 65 -26.03 -7.08 27.90
CA TYR A 65 -25.56 -5.97 28.71
C TYR A 65 -24.92 -4.91 27.79
N VAL A 66 -25.49 -3.71 27.77
CA VAL A 66 -25.06 -2.63 26.86
C VAL A 66 -24.51 -1.45 27.67
N LEU A 67 -23.29 -1.03 27.33
CA LEU A 67 -22.66 0.16 27.87
C LEU A 67 -22.35 1.18 26.77
N LYS A 68 -22.70 2.44 27.03
CA LYS A 68 -22.59 3.55 26.08
C LYS A 68 -21.76 4.66 26.69
N SER A 69 -20.83 5.24 25.93
CA SER A 69 -20.06 6.38 26.39
C SER A 69 -19.67 7.29 25.23
N ASN A 70 -19.56 8.59 25.50
CA ASN A 70 -18.89 9.52 24.60
C ASN A 70 -17.46 9.69 25.09
N ARG A 71 -16.49 9.35 24.23
CA ARG A 71 -15.07 9.47 24.54
C ARG A 71 -14.37 10.18 23.39
N TRP A 72 -13.41 11.02 23.75
CA TRP A 72 -12.54 11.67 22.79
C TRP A 72 -11.35 10.78 22.45
N PHE A 73 -11.03 10.74 21.16
CA PHE A 73 -9.91 9.99 20.60
C PHE A 73 -9.06 10.85 19.69
N LYS A 74 -7.76 10.62 19.75
CA LYS A 74 -6.76 11.01 18.76
C LYS A 74 -6.12 9.73 18.22
N GLU A 75 -5.62 9.78 16.98
CA GLU A 75 -4.83 8.68 16.42
C GLU A 75 -3.74 8.19 17.40
N GLY A 76 -3.66 6.88 17.58
CA GLY A 76 -2.76 6.20 18.51
C GLY A 76 -3.22 6.18 19.97
N GLN A 77 -4.37 6.77 20.32
CA GLN A 77 -4.88 6.74 21.69
C GLN A 77 -5.85 5.58 21.92
N SER A 78 -5.78 5.04 23.14
CA SER A 78 -6.74 4.07 23.65
C SER A 78 -7.62 4.65 24.76
N ASN A 79 -8.93 4.49 24.67
CA ASN A 79 -9.90 4.93 25.67
C ASN A 79 -11.11 3.97 25.72
N GLY A 80 -11.85 3.92 26.83
CA GLY A 80 -12.96 2.98 26.95
C GLY A 80 -13.55 2.87 28.36
N PHE A 81 -13.73 1.64 28.79
CA PHE A 81 -14.41 1.23 30.00
C PHE A 81 -13.46 0.44 30.89
N ASP A 82 -12.92 1.09 31.92
CA ASP A 82 -12.02 0.43 32.88
C ASP A 82 -12.79 -0.61 33.73
N GLN A 83 -14.06 -0.37 34.04
CA GLN A 83 -14.96 -1.31 34.74
C GLN A 83 -16.16 -1.64 33.85
N HIS A 84 -15.98 -2.53 32.86
CA HIS A 84 -17.08 -2.86 31.94
C HIS A 84 -18.10 -3.81 32.58
N TYR A 85 -17.65 -4.95 33.12
CA TYR A 85 -18.53 -5.92 33.78
C TYR A 85 -17.78 -6.69 34.87
N LYS A 86 -18.50 -7.09 35.92
CA LYS A 86 -17.93 -7.87 37.04
C LYS A 86 -17.66 -9.30 36.61
N LEU A 87 -16.48 -9.82 36.94
CA LEU A 87 -16.09 -11.18 36.57
C LEU A 87 -16.96 -12.25 37.23
N ASN A 88 -17.28 -12.09 38.51
CA ASN A 88 -18.10 -13.04 39.26
C ASN A 88 -19.51 -13.22 38.68
N ASN A 89 -19.98 -12.21 37.96
CA ASN A 89 -21.32 -12.16 37.38
C ASN A 89 -21.38 -12.83 35.99
N LEU A 90 -20.25 -13.03 35.31
CA LEU A 90 -20.24 -13.56 33.93
C LEU A 90 -20.89 -14.94 33.79
N SER A 91 -20.65 -15.81 34.77
CA SER A 91 -21.23 -17.16 34.80
C SER A 91 -22.68 -17.15 35.29
N ILE A 92 -22.99 -16.27 36.25
CA ILE A 92 -24.32 -16.17 36.87
C ILE A 92 -25.33 -15.62 35.85
N ASP A 93 -24.93 -14.59 35.10
CA ASP A 93 -25.77 -13.88 34.15
C ASP A 93 -25.67 -14.49 32.73
N GLU A 94 -25.16 -15.72 32.62
CA GLU A 94 -25.10 -16.53 31.40
C GLU A 94 -24.43 -15.86 30.18
N PHE A 95 -23.46 -14.96 30.43
CA PHE A 95 -22.64 -14.36 29.36
C PHE A 95 -21.45 -15.24 28.97
N LEU A 96 -20.96 -16.06 29.91
CA LEU A 96 -19.91 -17.04 29.64
C LEU A 96 -20.52 -18.31 29.03
N ASN A 97 -19.97 -18.77 27.90
CA ASN A 97 -20.26 -20.09 27.37
C ASN A 97 -19.26 -21.12 27.94
N PRO A 98 -19.65 -21.98 28.89
CA PRO A 98 -18.75 -22.94 29.52
C PRO A 98 -18.30 -24.07 28.57
N GLU A 99 -19.09 -24.40 27.54
CA GLU A 99 -18.73 -25.47 26.59
C GLU A 99 -17.57 -25.06 25.68
N LYS A 100 -17.52 -23.77 25.33
CA LYS A 100 -16.52 -23.21 24.42
C LYS A 100 -15.50 -22.32 25.11
N ASP A 101 -15.63 -22.17 26.42
CA ASP A 101 -14.88 -21.21 27.25
C ASP A 101 -14.75 -19.84 26.58
N SER A 102 -15.88 -19.27 26.17
CA SER A 102 -15.92 -18.10 25.30
C SER A 102 -16.97 -17.08 25.73
N ILE A 103 -16.65 -15.80 25.55
CA ILE A 103 -17.55 -14.67 25.74
C ILE A 103 -17.69 -13.95 24.40
N LYS A 104 -18.89 -13.44 24.10
CA LYS A 104 -19.16 -12.71 22.86
C LYS A 104 -19.41 -11.24 23.13
N PHE A 105 -18.76 -10.40 22.32
CA PHE A 105 -18.91 -8.96 22.35
C PHE A 105 -19.35 -8.45 20.98
N ARG A 106 -20.24 -7.47 20.98
CA ARG A 106 -20.55 -6.64 19.83
C ARG A 106 -20.16 -5.21 20.16
N PHE A 107 -19.44 -4.57 19.26
CA PHE A 107 -19.10 -3.15 19.42
C PHE A 107 -19.65 -2.38 18.22
N LYS A 108 -20.10 -1.15 18.48
CA LYS A 108 -20.60 -0.23 17.45
C LYS A 108 -20.09 1.17 17.75
N LEU A 109 -19.79 1.92 16.70
CA LEU A 109 -19.64 3.37 16.79
C LEU A 109 -20.98 3.98 16.39
N ARG A 110 -21.53 4.89 17.20
CA ARG A 110 -22.66 5.70 16.72
C ARG A 110 -22.16 6.61 15.61
N PRO A 111 -23.04 7.00 14.68
CA PRO A 111 -22.83 8.18 13.87
C PRO A 111 -22.29 9.36 14.70
N LEU A 112 -21.26 10.00 14.16
CA LEU A 112 -20.69 11.22 14.70
C LEU A 112 -21.75 12.33 14.70
N SER A 113 -21.59 13.32 15.58
CA SER A 113 -22.35 14.57 15.41
C SER A 113 -21.93 15.26 14.12
N ILE A 114 -22.83 16.05 13.51
CA ILE A 114 -22.54 16.83 12.29
C ILE A 114 -21.26 17.67 12.45
N PHE A 115 -20.97 18.16 13.67
CA PHE A 115 -19.78 18.93 13.96
C PHE A 115 -18.49 18.09 13.92
N GLU A 116 -18.52 16.89 14.49
CA GLU A 116 -17.41 15.93 14.46
C GLU A 116 -17.18 15.38 13.05
N GLU A 117 -18.27 15.12 12.34
CA GLU A 117 -18.26 14.66 10.95
C GLU A 117 -17.64 15.72 10.02
N ARG A 118 -18.03 17.00 10.17
CA ARG A 118 -17.41 18.09 9.40
C ARG A 118 -15.91 18.20 9.66
N LYS A 119 -15.49 18.07 10.91
CA LYS A 119 -14.07 18.06 11.30
C LYS A 119 -13.32 16.92 10.62
N LEU A 120 -13.94 15.75 10.59
CA LEU A 120 -13.36 14.56 9.98
C LEU A 120 -13.24 14.68 8.46
N PHE A 121 -14.29 15.13 7.79
CA PHE A 121 -14.26 15.39 6.34
C PHE A 121 -13.24 16.45 5.97
N GLN A 122 -13.13 17.52 6.74
CA GLN A 122 -12.13 18.57 6.51
C GLN A 122 -10.71 17.99 6.54
N TRP A 123 -10.40 17.19 7.56
CA TRP A 123 -9.11 16.49 7.64
C TRP A 123 -8.88 15.56 6.45
N GLN A 124 -9.91 14.80 6.05
CA GLN A 124 -9.79 13.86 4.94
C GLN A 124 -9.48 14.61 3.63
N ILE A 125 -10.19 15.70 3.36
CA ILE A 125 -9.96 16.57 2.19
C ILE A 125 -8.53 17.11 2.21
N GLU A 126 -8.05 17.59 3.36
CA GLU A 126 -6.69 18.09 3.52
C GLU A 126 -5.65 17.00 3.23
N SER A 127 -5.82 15.81 3.81
CA SER A 127 -4.92 14.68 3.59
C SER A 127 -4.88 14.25 2.12
N ASP A 128 -6.03 14.19 1.46
CA ASP A 128 -6.14 13.84 0.04
C ASP A 128 -5.48 14.89 -0.86
N ASN A 129 -5.65 16.18 -0.53
CA ASN A 129 -5.00 17.28 -1.26
C ASN A 129 -3.47 17.26 -1.10
N GLU A 130 -2.96 16.96 0.11
CA GLU A 130 -1.53 16.78 0.33
C GLU A 130 -0.97 15.60 -0.48
N ASN A 131 -1.67 14.46 -0.47
CA ASN A 131 -1.28 13.28 -1.23
C ASN A 131 -1.28 13.55 -2.74
N LYS A 132 -2.31 14.23 -3.24
CA LYS A 132 -2.41 14.65 -4.64
C LYS A 132 -1.27 15.59 -5.02
N THR A 133 -0.93 16.54 -4.16
CA THR A 133 0.21 17.44 -4.37
C THR A 133 1.53 16.68 -4.47
N LYS A 134 1.79 15.73 -3.55
CA LYS A 134 2.99 14.88 -3.59
C LYS A 134 3.05 14.02 -4.85
N GLN A 135 1.92 13.45 -5.27
CA GLN A 135 1.84 12.68 -6.52
C GLN A 135 2.12 13.54 -7.75
N ASN A 136 1.54 14.74 -7.83
CA ASN A 136 1.78 15.68 -8.92
C ASN A 136 3.26 16.12 -8.97
N GLN A 137 3.88 16.36 -7.82
CA GLN A 137 5.31 16.66 -7.75
C GLN A 137 6.18 15.49 -8.23
N ALA A 138 5.84 14.26 -7.84
CA ALA A 138 6.53 13.06 -8.32
C ALA A 138 6.38 12.88 -9.84
N MET A 139 5.17 13.09 -10.37
CA MET A 139 4.91 13.04 -11.81
C MET A 139 5.74 14.09 -12.57
N LYS A 140 5.79 15.32 -12.08
CA LYS A 140 6.59 16.39 -12.70
C LYS A 140 8.08 16.05 -12.74
N LYS A 141 8.62 15.49 -11.66
CA LYS A 141 10.03 15.02 -11.63
C LYS A 141 10.30 13.96 -12.70
N ILE A 142 9.39 13.00 -12.85
CA ILE A 142 9.50 11.95 -13.87
C ILE A 142 9.40 12.55 -15.29
N GLU A 143 8.52 13.53 -15.51
CA GLU A 143 8.41 14.23 -16.78
C GLU A 143 9.69 15.00 -17.15
N ASP A 144 10.28 15.70 -16.18
CA ASP A 144 11.54 16.42 -16.35
C ASP A 144 12.69 15.44 -16.65
N GLU A 145 12.79 14.32 -15.93
CA GLU A 145 13.77 13.26 -16.20
C GLU A 145 13.60 12.67 -17.61
N LEU A 146 12.35 12.41 -18.03
CA LEU A 146 12.06 11.89 -19.36
C LEU A 146 12.43 12.89 -20.46
N ALA A 147 12.22 14.19 -20.23
CA ALA A 147 12.60 15.25 -21.16
C ALA A 147 14.13 15.31 -21.33
N ASN A 148 14.89 15.23 -20.23
CA ASN A 148 16.34 15.19 -20.27
C ASN A 148 16.86 13.96 -21.02
N LEU A 149 16.33 12.77 -20.72
CA LEU A 149 16.69 11.53 -21.43
C LEU A 149 16.40 11.63 -22.93
N ARG A 150 15.25 12.20 -23.33
CA ARG A 150 14.92 12.43 -24.74
C ARG A 150 15.89 13.39 -25.41
N GLN A 151 16.35 14.43 -24.72
CA GLN A 151 17.33 15.36 -25.25
C GLN A 151 18.70 14.69 -25.42
N ASP A 152 19.13 13.89 -24.46
CA ASP A 152 20.38 13.15 -24.53
C ASP A 152 20.37 12.10 -25.64
N ASP A 153 19.24 11.40 -25.84
CA ASP A 153 19.05 10.50 -26.97
C ASP A 153 19.14 11.23 -28.32
N ARG A 154 18.58 12.45 -28.42
CA ARG A 154 18.72 13.28 -29.63
C ARG A 154 20.18 13.65 -29.89
N LYS A 155 20.92 14.09 -28.88
CA LYS A 155 22.36 14.41 -28.99
C LYS A 155 23.17 13.18 -29.42
N ARG A 156 22.94 12.03 -28.78
CA ARG A 156 23.59 10.76 -29.13
C ARG A 156 23.33 10.36 -30.58
N ARG A 157 22.08 10.45 -31.04
CA ARG A 157 21.72 10.17 -32.44
C ARG A 157 22.41 11.12 -33.42
N GLN A 158 22.57 12.39 -33.07
CA GLN A 158 23.27 13.36 -33.92
C GLN A 158 24.75 13.00 -34.04
N ILE A 159 25.43 12.73 -32.93
CA ILE A 159 26.84 12.31 -32.92
C ILE A 159 27.06 11.08 -33.80
N ILE A 160 26.18 10.07 -33.69
CA ILE A 160 26.27 8.85 -34.51
C ILE A 160 26.16 9.19 -36.01
N LYS A 161 25.22 10.06 -36.40
CA LYS A 161 25.08 10.49 -37.79
C LYS A 161 26.33 11.22 -38.28
N ASP A 162 26.87 12.13 -37.49
CA ASP A 162 28.05 12.90 -37.85
C ASP A 162 29.26 11.97 -38.05
N GLN A 163 29.48 11.01 -37.14
CA GLN A 163 30.51 9.98 -37.27
C GLN A 163 30.34 9.13 -38.55
N GLN A 164 29.11 8.71 -38.86
CA GLN A 164 28.83 7.96 -40.10
C GLN A 164 29.15 8.78 -41.36
N THR A 165 28.84 10.07 -41.36
CA THR A 165 29.17 10.93 -42.51
C THR A 165 30.67 11.12 -42.69
N GLU A 166 31.45 11.24 -41.61
CA GLU A 166 32.91 11.30 -41.68
C GLU A 166 33.52 9.98 -42.17
N ILE A 167 33.02 8.84 -41.70
CA ILE A 167 33.43 7.51 -42.22
C ILE A 167 33.19 7.43 -43.72
N GLN A 168 32.01 7.82 -44.21
CA GLN A 168 31.70 7.82 -45.64
C GLN A 168 32.61 8.76 -46.46
N LYS A 169 32.96 9.93 -45.92
CA LYS A 169 33.92 10.84 -46.58
C LYS A 169 35.30 10.19 -46.70
N MET A 170 35.76 9.55 -45.63
CA MET A 170 37.04 8.84 -45.59
C MET A 170 37.06 7.65 -46.56
N GLU A 171 35.98 6.87 -46.63
CA GLU A 171 35.83 5.78 -47.61
C GLU A 171 35.89 6.28 -49.06
N ARG A 172 35.23 7.42 -49.35
CA ARG A 172 35.30 8.06 -50.68
C ARG A 172 36.71 8.54 -51.00
N TYR A 173 37.41 9.14 -50.04
CA TYR A 173 38.80 9.58 -50.20
C TYR A 173 39.73 8.39 -50.46
N ASN A 174 39.65 7.34 -49.66
CA ASN A 174 40.44 6.11 -49.83
C ASN A 174 40.15 5.41 -51.16
N SER A 175 38.90 5.40 -51.62
CA SER A 175 38.51 4.86 -52.93
C SER A 175 39.15 5.63 -54.10
N LYS A 176 39.24 6.96 -54.00
CA LYS A 176 39.95 7.79 -54.99
C LYS A 176 41.46 7.52 -54.98
N PHE A 177 42.06 7.32 -53.80
CA PHE A 177 43.48 6.97 -53.68
C PHE A 177 43.81 5.59 -54.26
N LYS A 178 42.95 4.58 -54.03
CA LYS A 178 43.10 3.25 -54.65
C LYS A 178 43.05 3.31 -56.17
N ARG A 179 42.13 4.08 -56.76
CA ARG A 179 42.02 4.26 -58.23
C ARG A 179 43.26 4.90 -58.86
N LYS A 180 43.95 5.80 -58.14
CA LYS A 180 45.20 6.42 -58.60
C LYS A 180 46.39 5.45 -58.58
N ARG A 181 46.40 4.47 -57.66
CA ARG A 181 47.43 3.41 -57.61
C ARG A 181 47.25 2.35 -58.70
N THR A 182 46.01 2.06 -59.12
CA THR A 182 45.73 1.11 -60.23
C THR A 182 45.94 1.70 -61.63
N GLN A 183 46.27 2.99 -61.75
CA GLN A 183 46.66 3.62 -63.02
C GLN A 183 48.17 3.82 -63.18
N SER A 184 49.00 3.43 -62.19
CA SER A 184 50.45 3.58 -62.24
C SER A 184 51.26 2.29 -62.24
N ASN A 185 50.63 1.10 -62.22
CA ASN A 185 51.31 -0.17 -62.39
C ASN A 185 50.56 -1.01 -63.42
N GLY A 186 51.13 -1.12 -64.61
CA GLY A 186 50.89 -2.26 -65.47
C GLY A 186 51.44 -3.53 -64.81
N ASP A 187 50.83 -4.65 -65.19
CA ASP A 187 51.27 -6.03 -64.98
C ASP A 187 51.35 -6.57 -63.54
N SER A 188 50.26 -7.21 -63.11
CA SER A 188 50.22 -8.68 -63.12
C SER A 188 48.88 -9.19 -62.61
N ARG A 189 48.36 -10.18 -63.33
CA ARG A 189 47.26 -11.04 -62.92
C ARG A 189 47.64 -11.75 -61.62
N ASP A 190 46.74 -11.78 -60.66
CA ASP A 190 46.43 -12.98 -59.90
C ASP A 190 44.99 -12.92 -59.41
N ASP A 191 44.22 -13.89 -59.91
CA ASP A 191 42.83 -14.15 -59.58
C ASP A 191 42.72 -14.84 -58.20
N LEU A 192 41.83 -14.28 -57.39
CA LEU A 192 40.81 -14.99 -56.59
C LEU A 192 41.25 -16.11 -55.64
N ASN A 193 41.24 -15.81 -54.34
CA ASN A 193 40.20 -16.34 -53.44
C ASN A 193 40.30 -15.69 -52.06
N ASN A 194 39.41 -14.74 -51.78
CA ASN A 194 39.03 -14.42 -50.40
C ASN A 194 37.55 -14.75 -50.27
N GLN A 195 37.30 -15.88 -49.62
CA GLN A 195 36.00 -16.33 -49.17
C GLN A 195 35.53 -15.37 -48.08
N GLU A 196 34.70 -14.40 -48.48
CA GLU A 196 33.73 -13.82 -47.57
C GLU A 196 32.77 -14.94 -47.14
N ASP A 197 32.50 -15.07 -45.85
CA ASP A 197 31.12 -15.31 -45.42
C ASP A 197 30.91 -15.20 -43.90
N ARG A 198 30.12 -14.18 -43.54
CA ARG A 198 29.05 -14.18 -42.53
C ARG A 198 29.44 -14.34 -41.05
N ARG A 199 29.25 -13.25 -40.30
CA ARG A 199 28.07 -13.02 -39.42
C ARG A 199 28.41 -11.95 -38.38
N PHE A 200 27.99 -10.71 -38.65
CA PHE A 200 27.58 -9.78 -37.61
C PHE A 200 26.14 -9.41 -37.91
N ASN A 201 25.22 -9.91 -37.09
CA ASN A 201 23.90 -9.35 -36.82
C ASN A 201 23.25 -10.26 -35.78
N ASP A 202 23.20 -9.80 -34.53
CA ASP A 202 22.08 -10.03 -33.61
C ASP A 202 22.27 -9.15 -32.38
N VAL A 203 21.87 -7.89 -32.51
CA VAL A 203 21.48 -7.06 -31.36
C VAL A 203 20.21 -6.35 -31.76
N ASN A 204 19.06 -6.97 -31.50
CA ASN A 204 17.88 -6.36 -30.87
C ASN A 204 16.70 -7.34 -30.82
N ILE A 205 15.84 -7.11 -29.81
CA ILE A 205 14.49 -7.68 -29.58
C ILE A 205 14.56 -9.06 -28.89
N VAL A 206 14.20 -9.26 -27.61
CA VAL A 206 12.91 -8.98 -26.96
C VAL A 206 13.13 -8.58 -25.50
N ASN A 207 12.74 -7.36 -25.16
CA ASN A 207 12.47 -6.95 -23.79
C ASN A 207 10.95 -6.94 -23.64
N ARG A 208 10.36 -7.95 -22.98
CA ARG A 208 9.02 -7.92 -22.38
C ARG A 208 8.74 -9.22 -21.61
N ASN A 209 8.18 -9.03 -20.42
CA ASN A 209 7.46 -10.01 -19.58
C ASN A 209 8.28 -10.85 -18.61
N PHE A 210 8.94 -10.18 -17.66
CA PHE A 210 9.18 -10.74 -16.32
C PHE A 210 8.76 -9.74 -15.24
N SER A 211 7.45 -9.60 -15.04
CA SER A 211 6.90 -8.89 -13.84
C SER A 211 5.53 -9.40 -13.39
N ASP A 212 4.81 -10.18 -14.20
CA ASP A 212 3.47 -10.69 -13.83
C ASP A 212 3.48 -11.99 -13.01
N ALA A 213 4.63 -12.63 -12.84
CA ALA A 213 4.81 -13.77 -11.95
C ALA A 213 5.11 -13.36 -10.49
N PHE A 214 5.71 -12.18 -10.26
CA PHE A 214 6.04 -11.70 -8.93
C PHE A 214 4.82 -11.08 -8.20
N LYS A 215 3.84 -10.58 -8.97
CA LYS A 215 2.60 -9.98 -8.42
C LYS A 215 1.54 -11.00 -8.01
N ARG A 216 1.71 -12.29 -8.30
CA ARG A 216 0.73 -13.35 -7.97
C ARG A 216 1.02 -14.08 -6.65
N CYS A 217 2.16 -13.82 -5.99
CA CYS A 217 2.56 -14.56 -4.79
C CYS A 217 2.12 -13.91 -3.45
N LEU A 218 1.57 -12.69 -3.45
CA LEU A 218 1.21 -11.97 -2.20
C LEU A 218 -0.29 -12.00 -1.84
N ARG A 219 -1.12 -12.80 -2.53
CA ARG A 219 -2.58 -12.84 -2.29
C ARG A 219 -3.13 -14.12 -1.65
N ARG A 220 -2.29 -15.06 -1.22
CA ARG A 220 -2.76 -16.31 -0.62
C ARG A 220 -1.94 -16.70 0.60
N ASN A 221 -2.48 -16.37 1.77
CA ASN A 221 -2.47 -17.12 3.05
C ASN A 221 -2.82 -16.11 4.17
N ASN A 222 -4.02 -16.12 4.73
CA ASN A 222 -4.65 -17.11 5.62
C ASN A 222 -4.61 -16.63 7.07
N ALA A 223 -5.72 -16.02 7.51
CA ALA A 223 -6.39 -16.40 8.76
C ALA A 223 -7.83 -15.87 8.68
N LEU A 224 -8.74 -16.77 8.32
CA LEU A 224 -10.19 -16.57 8.46
C LEU A 224 -10.51 -16.55 9.96
N CYS A 225 -10.63 -15.34 10.54
CA CYS A 225 -11.48 -15.13 11.69
C CYS A 225 -12.83 -14.68 11.16
N THR A 226 -13.82 -15.57 11.22
CA THR A 226 -15.21 -15.23 10.89
C THR A 226 -15.75 -14.28 11.95
N TYR A 227 -16.02 -13.04 11.55
CA TYR A 227 -16.82 -12.09 12.31
C TYR A 227 -18.07 -11.80 11.48
N ASN A 228 -19.24 -12.17 11.99
CA ASN A 228 -20.51 -11.70 11.46
C ASN A 228 -20.73 -10.29 12.00
N ILE A 229 -20.75 -9.31 11.09
CA ILE A 229 -21.19 -7.95 11.36
C ILE A 229 -22.64 -7.88 10.89
N GLU A 230 -23.56 -7.60 11.83
CA GLU A 230 -24.88 -7.02 11.58
C GLU A 230 -24.91 -5.55 12.02
#